data_AF-C3XGM6-F1
#
_entry.id   AF-C3XGM6-F1
#
_cell.length_a   1.000
_cell.length_b   1.000
_cell.length_c   1.000
_cell.angle_alpha   90.00
_cell.angle_beta   90.00
_cell.angle_gamma   90.00
#
_symmetry.space_group_name_H-M   'P 1'
#
loop_
_entity.id
_entity.type
_entity.pdbx_description
1 polymer ?
#
loop_
_entity_poly.entity_id
_entity_poly.type
_entity_poly.pdbx_seq_one_letter_code
_entity_poly.pdbx_strand_id
1 'polypeptide(L)'
;MSVNFNESFKALVREVFQDKSEGVIHILDEVVSNKASEDTQNINNLKQEAIKDIRSNIATNDFVRAEIAELRSELKQDIADLRSELKQDIAELREEVHAELSKMDSKIMQFRAELKQDNANLKAELKDDIAKSKVDIIKWVFGLQFATLALIAGMLKLML
;
A
#
# COMPACT_ATOMS: atom_id res chain seq x y z
N MET A 1 58.30 -24.34 -29.83
CA MET A 1 58.09 -23.98 -31.26
C MET A 1 59.47 -23.85 -31.87
N SER A 2 59.79 -24.58 -32.94
CA SER A 2 61.11 -24.48 -33.59
C SER A 2 61.00 -23.52 -34.77
N VAL A 3 61.69 -22.38 -34.68
CA VAL A 3 61.86 -21.48 -35.81
C VAL A 3 63.08 -21.96 -36.58
N ASN A 4 62.93 -22.11 -37.89
CA ASN A 4 64.00 -22.55 -38.78
C ASN A 4 64.18 -21.46 -39.82
N PHE A 5 65.37 -20.86 -39.88
CA PHE A 5 65.63 -19.83 -40.88
C PHE A 5 65.56 -20.39 -42.30
N ASN A 6 65.14 -19.55 -43.24
CA ASN A 6 65.10 -19.93 -44.65
C ASN A 6 66.52 -20.15 -45.21
N GLU A 7 66.62 -20.88 -46.32
CA GLU A 7 67.92 -21.20 -46.92
C GLU A 7 68.69 -19.98 -47.41
N SER A 8 68.00 -18.90 -47.80
CA SER A 8 68.66 -17.64 -48.19
C SER A 8 69.42 -17.00 -47.03
N PHE A 9 68.84 -16.99 -45.83
CA PHE A 9 69.49 -16.49 -44.62
C PHE A 9 70.66 -17.40 -44.21
N LYS A 10 70.46 -18.72 -44.23
CA LYS A 10 71.54 -19.67 -43.92
C LYS A 10 72.70 -19.56 -44.91
N ALA A 11 72.43 -19.36 -46.20
CA ALA A 11 73.45 -19.13 -47.22
C ALA A 11 74.27 -17.86 -46.93
N LEU A 12 73.61 -16.76 -46.53
CA LEU A 12 74.28 -15.53 -46.12
C LEU A 12 75.18 -15.74 -44.89
N VAL A 13 74.70 -16.49 -43.89
CA VAL A 13 75.50 -16.80 -42.70
C VAL A 13 76.69 -17.70 -43.04
N ARG A 14 76.53 -18.65 -43.98
CA ARG A 14 77.64 -19.46 -44.52
C ARG A 14 78.68 -18.62 -45.25
N GLU A 15 78.25 -17.63 -46.01
CA GLU A 15 79.14 -16.69 -46.70
C GLU A 15 79.94 -15.82 -45.73
N VAL A 16 79.29 -15.27 -44.70
CA VAL A 16 79.92 -14.33 -43.74
C VAL A 16 80.82 -15.03 -42.72
N PHE A 17 80.38 -16.18 -42.18
CA PHE A 17 81.05 -16.84 -41.05
C PHE A 17 81.82 -18.11 -41.42
N GLN A 18 81.79 -18.52 -42.70
CA GLN A 18 82.58 -19.63 -43.28
C GLN A 18 82.56 -20.91 -42.40
N ASP A 19 83.70 -21.25 -41.80
CA ASP A 19 83.92 -22.45 -40.97
C ASP A 19 83.07 -22.48 -39.70
N LYS A 20 82.61 -21.33 -39.21
CA LYS A 20 81.80 -21.20 -37.99
C LYS A 20 80.30 -21.07 -38.25
N SER A 21 79.89 -21.05 -39.51
CA SER A 21 78.52 -20.73 -39.92
C SER A 21 77.45 -21.64 -39.33
N GLU A 22 77.65 -22.96 -39.29
CA GLU A 22 76.67 -23.90 -38.74
C GLU A 22 76.47 -23.70 -37.22
N GLY A 23 77.53 -23.34 -36.48
CA GLY A 23 77.43 -22.98 -35.07
C GLY A 23 76.64 -21.69 -34.85
N VAL A 24 76.83 -20.69 -35.72
CA VAL A 24 76.06 -19.44 -35.70
C VAL A 24 74.59 -19.69 -36.06
N ILE A 25 74.30 -20.52 -37.06
CA ILE A 25 72.93 -20.90 -37.44
C ILE A 25 72.23 -21.59 -36.26
N HIS A 26 72.89 -22.55 -35.61
CA HIS A 26 72.32 -23.24 -34.44
C HIS A 26 72.00 -22.28 -33.30
N ILE A 27 72.95 -21.40 -32.92
CA ILE A 27 72.73 -20.42 -31.85
C ILE A 27 71.56 -19.49 -32.20
N LEU A 28 71.49 -19.02 -33.45
CA LEU A 28 70.40 -18.15 -33.87
C LEU A 28 69.05 -18.89 -33.87
N ASP A 29 69.01 -20.14 -34.35
CA ASP A 29 67.78 -20.96 -34.36
C ASP A 29 67.31 -21.20 -32.93
N GLU A 30 68.23 -21.49 -32.01
CA GLU A 30 67.96 -21.68 -30.59
C GLU A 30 67.45 -20.39 -29.94
N VAL A 31 68.13 -19.26 -30.12
CA VAL A 31 67.74 -17.97 -29.54
C VAL A 31 66.37 -17.53 -30.04
N VAL A 32 66.10 -17.63 -31.35
CA VAL A 32 64.82 -17.23 -31.92
C VAL A 32 63.71 -18.20 -31.53
N SER A 33 63.98 -19.51 -31.48
CA SER A 33 63.00 -20.50 -31.01
C SER A 33 62.66 -20.31 -29.54
N ASN A 34 63.66 -20.03 -28.69
CA ASN A 34 63.47 -19.74 -27.28
C ASN A 34 62.64 -18.47 -27.08
N LYS A 35 62.96 -17.39 -27.81
CA LYS A 35 62.21 -16.14 -27.73
C LYS A 35 60.77 -16.29 -28.21
N ALA A 36 60.55 -16.96 -29.34
CA ALA A 36 59.20 -17.24 -29.84
C ALA A 36 58.38 -18.11 -28.86
N SER A 37 59.03 -19.07 -28.20
CA SER A 37 58.41 -19.89 -27.16
C SER A 37 58.04 -19.07 -25.92
N GLU A 38 58.95 -18.21 -25.44
CA GLU A 38 58.74 -17.31 -24.31
C GLU A 38 57.58 -16.34 -24.58
N ASP A 39 57.55 -15.71 -25.76
CA ASP A 39 56.49 -14.77 -26.13
C ASP A 39 55.13 -15.47 -26.22
N THR A 40 55.10 -16.70 -26.75
CA THR A 40 53.88 -17.53 -26.78
C THR A 40 53.38 -17.86 -25.36
N GLN A 41 54.30 -18.17 -24.44
CA GLN A 41 53.95 -18.41 -23.04
C GLN A 41 53.44 -17.14 -22.35
N ASN A 42 54.10 -16.00 -22.55
CA ASN A 42 53.68 -14.72 -22.00
C ASN A 42 52.30 -14.31 -22.50
N ILE A 43 52.02 -14.46 -23.79
CA ILE A 43 50.68 -14.20 -24.37
C ILE A 43 49.63 -15.12 -23.74
N ASN A 44 49.93 -16.41 -23.55
CA ASN A 44 49.00 -17.33 -22.91
C ASN A 44 48.74 -16.95 -21.45
N ASN A 45 49.77 -16.57 -20.69
CA ASN A 45 49.63 -16.13 -19.31
C ASN A 45 48.76 -14.87 -19.22
N LEU A 46 49.06 -13.84 -20.03
CA LEU A 46 48.28 -12.61 -20.11
C LEU A 46 46.81 -12.88 -20.50
N LYS A 47 46.58 -13.81 -21.44
CA LYS A 47 45.22 -14.21 -21.83
C LYS A 47 44.47 -14.88 -20.67
N GLN A 48 45.13 -15.77 -19.92
CA GLN A 48 44.50 -16.42 -18.76
C GLN A 48 44.20 -15.42 -17.65
N GLU A 49 45.12 -14.50 -17.39
CA GLU A 49 44.93 -13.43 -16.40
C GLU A 49 43.78 -12.50 -16.80
N ALA A 50 43.74 -12.04 -18.05
CA ALA A 50 42.64 -11.22 -18.55
C ALA A 50 41.28 -11.95 -18.48
N ILE A 51 41.22 -13.25 -18.82
CA ILE A 51 39.99 -14.05 -18.70
C ILE A 51 39.55 -14.16 -17.23
N LYS A 52 40.51 -14.36 -16.31
CA LYS A 52 40.23 -14.45 -14.88
C LYS A 52 39.67 -13.12 -14.36
N ASP A 53 40.30 -12.00 -14.71
CA ASP A 53 39.87 -10.67 -14.29
C ASP A 53 38.49 -10.30 -14.86
N ILE A 54 38.25 -10.57 -16.14
CA ILE A 54 36.94 -10.37 -16.77
C ILE A 54 35.87 -11.19 -16.05
N ARG A 55 36.16 -12.46 -15.73
CA ARG A 55 35.21 -13.33 -15.02
C ARG A 55 34.95 -12.88 -13.58
N SER A 56 35.94 -12.28 -12.92
CA SER A 56 35.79 -11.73 -11.57
C SER A 56 34.99 -10.44 -11.54
N ASN A 57 35.07 -9.63 -12.61
CA ASN A 57 34.45 -8.31 -12.67
C ASN A 57 33.07 -8.30 -13.35
N ILE A 58 32.70 -9.36 -14.08
CA ILE A 58 31.36 -9.50 -14.65
C ILE A 58 30.43 -10.10 -13.58
N ALA A 59 29.27 -9.47 -13.38
CA ALA A 59 28.19 -10.04 -12.58
C ALA A 59 27.87 -11.46 -13.11
N THR A 60 28.13 -12.46 -12.28
CA THR A 60 27.89 -13.85 -12.66
C THR A 60 26.39 -14.09 -12.78
N ASN A 61 26.02 -15.09 -13.57
CA ASN A 61 24.62 -15.50 -13.67
C ASN A 61 24.04 -15.86 -12.28
N ASP A 62 24.90 -16.39 -11.39
CA ASP A 62 24.53 -16.74 -10.02
C ASP A 62 24.24 -15.51 -9.16
N PHE A 63 25.04 -14.44 -9.27
CA PHE A 63 24.77 -13.17 -8.58
C PHE A 63 23.42 -12.59 -9.02
N VAL A 64 23.18 -12.50 -10.33
CA VAL A 64 21.91 -11.98 -10.86
C VAL A 64 20.72 -12.86 -10.44
N ARG A 65 20.89 -14.18 -10.39
CA ARG A 65 19.85 -15.10 -9.89
C ARG A 65 19.57 -14.90 -8.40
N ALA A 66 20.60 -14.67 -7.60
CA ALA A 66 20.46 -14.38 -6.17
C ALA A 66 19.67 -13.09 -5.95
N GLU A 67 20.06 -12.00 -6.61
CA GLU A 67 19.35 -10.71 -6.56
C GLU A 67 17.88 -10.85 -7.00
N ILE A 68 17.61 -11.57 -8.08
CA ILE A 68 16.22 -11.83 -8.53
C ILE A 68 15.44 -12.65 -7.49
N ALA A 69 16.08 -13.61 -6.82
CA ALA A 69 15.44 -14.43 -5.81
C ALA A 69 15.12 -13.61 -4.55
N GLU A 70 16.04 -12.73 -4.15
CA GLU A 70 15.87 -11.79 -3.03
C GLU A 70 14.73 -10.81 -3.31
N LEU A 71 14.77 -10.11 -4.45
CA LEU A 71 13.69 -9.20 -4.87
C LEU A 71 12.32 -9.91 -4.97
N ARG A 72 12.30 -11.16 -5.42
CA ARG A 72 11.06 -11.97 -5.43
C ARG A 72 10.57 -12.33 -4.03
N SER A 73 11.49 -12.50 -3.07
CA SER A 73 11.15 -12.77 -1.68
C SER A 73 10.59 -11.51 -1.02
N GLU A 74 11.26 -10.37 -1.19
CA GLU A 74 10.81 -9.05 -0.72
C GLU A 74 9.42 -8.73 -1.26
N LEU A 75 9.22 -8.85 -2.58
CA LEU A 75 7.92 -8.56 -3.19
C LEU A 75 6.81 -9.48 -2.67
N LYS A 76 7.11 -10.75 -2.36
CA LYS A 76 6.13 -11.66 -1.74
C LYS A 76 5.78 -11.24 -0.31
N GLN A 77 6.78 -10.77 0.44
CA GLN A 77 6.58 -10.28 1.81
C GLN A 77 5.72 -9.01 1.79
N ASP A 78 6.05 -8.03 0.94
CA ASP A 78 5.27 -6.80 0.77
C ASP A 78 3.81 -7.10 0.40
N ILE A 79 3.58 -8.04 -0.52
CA ILE A 79 2.22 -8.47 -0.89
C ILE A 79 1.48 -9.12 0.29
N ALA A 80 2.18 -9.89 1.13
CA ALA A 80 1.57 -10.52 2.30
C ALA A 80 1.20 -9.47 3.37
N ASP A 81 2.09 -8.51 3.60
CA ASP A 81 1.91 -7.43 4.57
C ASP A 81 0.76 -6.51 4.14
N LEU A 82 0.73 -6.05 2.88
CA LEU A 82 -0.38 -5.27 2.34
C LEU A 82 -1.73 -6.01 2.41
N ARG A 83 -1.73 -7.33 2.21
CA ARG A 83 -2.95 -8.14 2.37
C ARG A 83 -3.40 -8.24 3.83
N SER A 84 -2.47 -8.20 4.77
CA SER A 84 -2.77 -8.20 6.20
C SER A 84 -3.35 -6.85 6.62
N GLU A 85 -2.70 -5.76 6.23
CA GLU A 85 -3.17 -4.39 6.48
C GLU A 85 -4.58 -4.18 5.93
N LEU A 86 -4.82 -4.54 4.66
CA LEU A 86 -6.14 -4.37 4.05
C LEU A 86 -7.24 -5.19 4.76
N LYS A 87 -6.91 -6.38 5.29
CA LYS A 87 -7.86 -7.17 6.08
C LYS A 87 -8.17 -6.52 7.41
N GLN A 88 -7.17 -5.92 8.06
CA GLN A 88 -7.34 -5.20 9.30
C GLN A 88 -8.22 -3.96 9.09
N ASP A 89 -7.92 -3.15 8.08
CA ASP A 89 -8.71 -1.95 7.73
C ASP A 89 -10.19 -2.31 7.45
N ILE A 90 -10.44 -3.40 6.73
CA ILE A 90 -11.81 -3.88 6.49
C ILE A 90 -12.51 -4.29 7.79
N ALA A 91 -11.79 -4.92 8.72
CA ALA A 91 -12.36 -5.33 10.01
C ALA A 91 -12.69 -4.10 10.87
N GLU A 92 -11.77 -3.13 10.94
CA GLU A 92 -11.96 -1.87 11.66
C GLU A 92 -13.16 -1.09 11.10
N LEU A 93 -13.24 -0.91 9.77
CA LEU A 93 -14.39 -0.26 9.13
C LEU A 93 -15.72 -0.98 9.40
N ARG A 94 -15.71 -2.32 9.44
CA ARG A 94 -16.91 -3.09 9.78
C ARG A 94 -17.36 -2.84 11.22
N GLU A 95 -16.42 -2.74 12.16
CA GLU A 95 -16.72 -2.41 13.56
C GLU A 95 -17.25 -0.98 13.69
N GLU A 96 -16.62 -0.01 13.02
CA GLU A 96 -17.08 1.38 12.99
C GLU A 96 -18.52 1.50 12.48
N VAL A 97 -18.82 0.87 11.34
CA VAL A 97 -20.19 0.85 10.79
C VAL A 97 -21.17 0.21 11.77
N HIS A 98 -20.80 -0.88 12.43
CA HIS A 98 -21.69 -1.53 13.41
C HIS A 98 -21.94 -0.64 14.64
N ALA A 99 -20.92 0.07 15.11
CA ALA A 99 -21.03 1.03 16.20
C ALA A 99 -21.94 2.21 15.83
N GLU A 100 -21.80 2.75 14.61
CA GLU A 100 -22.65 3.83 14.12
C GLU A 100 -24.12 3.39 13.97
N LEU A 101 -24.37 2.20 13.43
CA LEU A 101 -25.71 1.62 13.35
C LEU A 101 -26.34 1.46 14.73
N SER A 102 -25.59 0.94 15.70
CA SER A 102 -26.06 0.77 17.08
C SER A 102 -26.38 2.12 17.75
N LYS A 103 -25.56 3.15 17.50
CA LYS A 103 -25.80 4.51 17.97
C LYS A 103 -27.06 5.11 17.34
N MET A 104 -27.30 4.84 16.07
CA MET A 104 -28.51 5.28 15.37
C MET A 104 -29.77 4.60 15.92
N ASP A 105 -29.73 3.29 16.17
CA ASP A 105 -30.83 2.56 16.80
C ASP A 105 -31.17 3.12 18.19
N SER A 106 -30.15 3.42 19.00
CA SER A 106 -30.34 4.08 20.29
C SER A 106 -31.01 5.44 20.16
N LYS A 107 -30.60 6.26 19.19
CA LYS A 107 -31.23 7.57 18.92
C LYS A 107 -32.68 7.42 18.46
N ILE A 108 -32.98 6.44 17.61
CA ILE A 108 -34.34 6.14 17.17
C ILE A 108 -35.21 5.70 18.36
N MET A 109 -34.69 4.86 19.25
CA MET A 109 -35.41 4.47 20.47
C MET A 109 -35.69 5.66 21.37
N GLN A 110 -34.71 6.53 21.57
CA GLN A 110 -34.87 7.76 22.35
C GLN A 110 -35.95 8.66 21.75
N PHE A 111 -35.90 8.96 20.45
CA PHE A 111 -36.92 9.78 19.79
C PHE A 111 -38.32 9.16 19.86
N ARG A 112 -38.44 7.83 19.74
CA ARG A 112 -39.74 7.16 19.93
C ARG A 112 -40.27 7.31 21.36
N ALA A 113 -39.40 7.25 22.37
CA ALA A 113 -39.79 7.46 23.76
C ALA A 113 -40.23 8.91 24.01
N GLU A 114 -39.48 9.88 23.51
CA GLU A 114 -39.81 11.32 23.57
C GLU A 114 -41.16 11.60 22.91
N LEU A 115 -41.39 11.13 21.68
CA LEU A 115 -42.67 11.30 20.98
C LEU A 115 -43.86 10.66 21.73
N LYS A 116 -43.63 9.49 22.36
CA LYS A 116 -44.67 8.84 23.17
C LYS A 116 -45.01 9.67 24.42
N GLN A 117 -44.00 10.24 25.06
CA GLN A 117 -44.17 11.12 26.21
C GLN A 117 -44.89 12.41 25.82
N ASP A 118 -44.49 13.06 24.74
CA ASP A 118 -45.13 14.29 24.25
C ASP A 118 -46.60 14.05 23.90
N ASN A 119 -46.93 12.93 23.25
CA ASN A 119 -48.32 12.57 22.97
C ASN A 119 -49.13 12.32 24.26
N ALA A 120 -48.53 11.72 25.29
CA ALA A 120 -49.18 11.55 26.59
C ALA A 120 -49.42 12.89 27.29
N ASN A 121 -48.44 13.78 27.26
CA ASN A 121 -48.53 15.14 27.82
C ASN A 121 -49.63 15.94 27.11
N LEU A 122 -49.63 15.98 25.76
CA LEU A 122 -50.65 16.68 24.97
C LEU A 122 -52.06 16.16 25.24
N LYS A 123 -52.24 14.84 25.40
CA LYS A 123 -53.54 14.26 25.78
C LYS A 123 -53.99 14.69 27.18
N ALA A 124 -53.05 14.79 28.13
CA ALA A 124 -53.35 15.23 29.48
C ALA A 124 -53.74 16.72 29.50
N GLU A 125 -52.96 17.57 28.83
CA GLU A 125 -53.24 19.01 28.67
C GLU A 125 -54.60 19.23 28.02
N LEU A 126 -54.90 18.56 26.91
CA LEU A 126 -56.19 18.69 26.23
C LEU A 126 -57.36 18.26 27.14
N LYS A 127 -57.18 17.20 27.92
CA LYS A 127 -58.22 16.75 28.87
C LYS A 127 -58.46 17.78 29.97
N ASP A 128 -57.40 18.40 30.48
CA ASP A 128 -57.47 19.47 31.48
C ASP A 128 -58.15 20.72 30.93
N ASP A 129 -57.78 21.17 29.72
CA ASP A 129 -58.39 22.32 29.05
C ASP A 129 -59.88 22.09 28.75
N ILE A 130 -60.27 20.88 28.37
CA ILE A 130 -61.68 20.50 28.21
C ILE A 130 -62.41 20.56 29.57
N ALA A 131 -61.79 20.09 30.65
CA ALA A 131 -62.40 20.13 31.99
C ALA A 131 -62.61 21.57 32.48
N LYS A 132 -61.59 22.43 32.32
CA LYS A 132 -61.69 23.87 32.61
C LYS A 132 -62.79 24.53 31.79
N SER A 133 -62.80 24.29 30.48
CA SER A 133 -63.82 24.82 29.57
C SER A 133 -65.24 24.40 29.98
N LYS A 134 -65.43 23.13 30.38
CA LYS A 134 -66.73 22.64 30.89
C LYS A 134 -67.17 23.39 32.16
N VAL A 135 -66.25 23.60 33.10
CA VAL A 135 -66.53 24.37 34.33
C VAL A 135 -66.91 25.81 34.00
N ASP A 136 -66.19 26.45 33.09
CA ASP A 136 -66.47 27.83 32.72
C ASP A 136 -67.81 27.97 31.99
N ILE A 137 -68.16 27.03 31.11
CA ILE A 137 -69.50 26.99 30.49
C ILE A 137 -70.59 26.87 31.57
N ILE A 138 -70.41 26.00 32.56
CA ILE A 138 -71.38 25.87 33.67
C ILE A 138 -71.53 27.20 34.42
N LYS A 139 -70.42 27.87 34.76
CA LYS A 139 -70.45 29.20 35.41
C LYS A 139 -71.23 30.21 34.58
N TRP A 140 -71.00 30.28 33.27
CA TRP A 140 -71.72 31.18 32.36
C TRP A 140 -73.22 30.86 32.28
N VAL A 141 -73.60 29.57 32.20
CA VAL A 141 -75.00 29.14 32.19
C VAL A 141 -75.71 29.56 33.47
N PHE A 142 -75.11 29.31 34.65
CA PHE A 142 -75.70 29.75 35.92
C PHE A 142 -75.83 31.27 35.99
N GLY A 143 -74.80 32.01 35.58
CA GLY A 143 -74.85 33.48 35.52
C GLY A 143 -76.02 33.99 34.68
N LEU A 144 -76.26 33.38 33.51
CA LEU A 144 -77.39 33.72 32.66
C LEU A 144 -78.74 33.37 33.29
N GLN A 145 -78.86 32.21 33.96
CA GLN A 145 -80.09 31.82 34.66
C GLN A 145 -80.45 32.79 35.80
N PHE A 146 -79.46 33.28 36.55
CA PHE A 146 -79.71 34.31 37.58
C PHE A 146 -80.14 35.64 36.95
N ALA A 147 -79.54 36.04 35.83
CA ALA A 147 -79.95 37.25 35.12
C ALA A 147 -81.38 37.17 34.61
N THR A 148 -81.81 36.04 34.03
CA THR A 148 -83.20 35.84 33.59
C THR A 148 -84.18 35.80 34.75
N LEU A 149 -83.83 35.15 35.88
CA LEU A 149 -84.64 35.17 37.09
C LEU A 149 -84.84 36.59 37.65
N ALA A 150 -83.79 37.41 37.66
CA ALA A 150 -83.88 38.81 38.09
C ALA A 150 -84.81 39.64 37.19
N LEU A 151 -84.75 39.43 35.86
CA LEU A 151 -85.67 40.06 34.91
C LEU A 151 -87.13 39.65 35.16
N ILE A 152 -87.40 38.36 35.38
CA ILE A 152 -88.76 37.86 35.68
C ILE A 152 -89.29 38.46 36.99
N ALA A 153 -88.48 38.49 38.05
CA ALA A 153 -88.87 39.08 39.32
C ALA A 153 -89.20 40.57 39.19
N GLY A 154 -88.41 41.31 38.39
CA GLY A 154 -88.67 42.71 38.06
C GLY A 154 -90.01 42.89 37.33
N MET A 155 -90.31 42.05 36.34
CA MET A 155 -91.58 42.09 35.62
C MET A 155 -92.78 41.79 36.52
N LEU A 156 -92.69 40.76 37.37
CA LEU A 156 -93.76 40.42 38.32
C LEU A 156 -94.06 41.58 39.28
N LYS A 157 -93.02 42.27 39.76
CA LYS A 157 -93.19 43.44 40.65
C LYS A 157 -93.86 44.62 39.96
N LEU A 158 -93.73 44.77 38.64
CA LEU A 158 -94.42 45.82 37.87
C LEU A 158 -95.90 45.49 37.62
N MET A 159 -96.29 44.21 37.72
CA MET A 159 -97.66 43.74 37.47
C MET A 159 -98.53 43.63 38.74
N LEU A 160 -97.93 43.71 39.92
CA LEU A 160 -98.60 43.73 41.24
C LEU A 160 -98.73 45.17 41.75
#